data_AF-A0A7X6SEY8-F1
#
_entry.id   AF-A0A7X6SEY8-F1
#
_cell.length_a   1.000
_cell.length_b   1.000
_cell.length_c   1.000
_cell.angle_alpha   90.00
_cell.angle_beta   90.00
_cell.angle_gamma   90.00
#
_symmetry.space_group_name_H-M   'P 1'
#
loop_
_entity.id
_entity.type
_entity.pdbx_description
1 polymer ?
#
loop_
_entity_poly.entity_id
_entity_poly.type
_entity_poly.pdbx_seq_one_letter_code
_entity_poly.pdbx_strand_id
1 'polypeptide(L)'
;MSSERTQIILWRHGQTSFNVESRFQGHLDAPLNSVGLTQAEVAAAGLSRFPVDAIYASPLQRAYNTARALARRVDLPIVTDSRLMEISVGSWEGMFAEDIYRAHPEFALALAEGRDARRSETGETSA
;
A
#
# COMPACT_ATOMS: atom_id res chain seq x y z
N MET A 1 -6.13 -28.41 23.32
CA MET A 1 -6.08 -26.95 23.54
C MET A 1 -5.78 -26.30 22.21
N SER A 2 -6.78 -25.70 21.57
CA SER A 2 -6.51 -24.88 20.38
C SER A 2 -5.72 -23.67 20.85
N SER A 3 -4.57 -23.42 20.24
CA SER A 3 -3.78 -22.23 20.53
C SER A 3 -4.56 -21.01 20.07
N GLU A 4 -4.85 -20.07 20.97
CA GLU A 4 -5.43 -18.75 20.65
C GLU A 4 -4.40 -17.88 19.92
N ARG A 5 -4.08 -18.24 18.67
CA ARG A 5 -3.17 -17.47 17.80
C ARG A 5 -3.98 -16.77 16.74
N THR A 6 -3.83 -15.45 16.66
CA THR A 6 -4.27 -14.66 15.51
C THR A 6 -3.20 -14.72 14.43
N GLN A 7 -3.55 -15.18 13.23
CA GLN A 7 -2.69 -15.07 12.06
C GLN A 7 -3.00 -13.76 11.33
N ILE A 8 -1.96 -12.94 11.09
CA ILE A 8 -2.08 -11.71 10.32
C ILE A 8 -1.41 -11.93 8.96
N ILE A 9 -2.16 -11.72 7.89
CA ILE A 9 -1.64 -11.74 6.52
C ILE A 9 -1.53 -10.29 6.03
N LEU A 10 -0.31 -9.85 5.73
CA LEU A 10 -0.05 -8.54 5.15
C LEU A 10 -0.04 -8.62 3.63
N TRP A 11 -0.84 -7.79 2.99
CA TRP A 11 -1.00 -7.78 1.53
C TRP A 11 -0.92 -6.36 0.98
N ARG A 12 0.12 -6.10 0.18
CA ARG A 12 0.28 -4.83 -0.51
C ARG A 12 -0.72 -4.72 -1.68
N HIS A 13 -1.19 -3.51 -1.93
CA HIS A 13 -2.04 -3.21 -3.09
C HIS A 13 -1.36 -3.62 -4.41
N GLY A 14 -2.17 -3.95 -5.42
CA GLY A 14 -1.69 -4.21 -6.78
C GLY A 14 -1.05 -2.99 -7.45
N GLN A 15 -0.37 -3.20 -8.57
CA GLN A 15 0.31 -2.15 -9.32
C GLN A 15 -0.63 -1.02 -9.79
N THR A 16 -0.13 0.22 -9.71
CA THR A 16 -0.71 1.42 -10.32
C THR A 16 0.23 1.97 -11.40
N SER A 17 -0.23 2.91 -12.23
CA SER A 17 0.66 3.60 -13.19
C SER A 17 1.83 4.31 -12.49
N PHE A 18 1.60 4.85 -11.29
CA PHE A 18 2.65 5.55 -10.53
C PHE A 18 3.74 4.60 -10.05
N ASN A 19 3.42 3.33 -9.80
CA ASN A 19 4.45 2.33 -9.52
C ASN A 19 5.35 2.07 -10.74
N VAL A 20 4.77 2.04 -11.95
CA VAL A 20 5.52 1.85 -13.21
C VAL A 20 6.40 3.06 -13.50
N GLU A 21 5.84 4.25 -13.32
CA GLU A 21 6.51 5.54 -13.56
C GLU A 21 7.50 5.92 -12.44
N SER A 22 7.60 5.12 -11.38
CA SER A 22 8.41 5.44 -10.19
C SER A 22 8.10 6.81 -9.60
N ARG A 23 6.80 7.11 -9.43
CA ARG A 23 6.31 8.31 -8.75
C ARG A 23 5.95 8.04 -7.30
N PHE A 24 6.19 9.03 -6.44
CA PHE A 24 5.75 9.00 -5.07
C PHE A 24 4.22 9.18 -5.03
N GLN A 25 3.50 8.24 -4.41
CA GLN A 25 2.03 8.26 -4.37
C GLN A 25 1.49 8.98 -3.13
N GLY A 26 1.96 8.63 -1.93
CA GLY A 26 1.37 9.13 -0.69
C GLY A 26 -0.14 8.88 -0.64
N HIS A 27 -0.91 9.93 -0.38
CA HIS A 27 -2.38 9.87 -0.32
C HIS A 27 -3.03 10.17 -1.67
N LEU A 28 -2.24 10.53 -2.70
CA LEU A 28 -2.74 10.63 -4.06
C LEU A 28 -3.23 9.26 -4.53
N ASP A 29 -4.52 9.21 -4.87
CA ASP A 29 -5.24 7.94 -5.00
C ASP A 29 -5.24 7.41 -6.44
N ALA A 30 -4.05 7.07 -6.94
CA ALA A 30 -3.90 6.46 -8.25
C ALA A 30 -4.60 5.07 -8.29
N PRO A 31 -5.44 4.79 -9.30
CA PRO A 31 -6.13 3.51 -9.40
C PRO A 31 -5.17 2.37 -9.78
N LEU A 32 -5.61 1.13 -9.52
CA LEU A 32 -4.93 -0.06 -10.05
C LEU A 32 -4.93 -0.02 -11.58
N ASN A 33 -3.80 -0.36 -12.20
CA ASN A 33 -3.73 -0.60 -13.64
C ASN A 33 -4.18 -2.04 -13.97
N SER A 34 -4.20 -2.41 -15.24
CA SER A 34 -4.62 -3.76 -15.68
C SER A 34 -3.77 -4.89 -15.06
N VAL A 35 -2.47 -4.64 -14.87
CA VAL A 35 -1.55 -5.56 -14.19
C VAL A 35 -1.92 -5.67 -12.71
N GLY A 36 -2.18 -4.56 -12.02
CA GLY A 36 -2.58 -4.52 -10.62
C GLY A 36 -3.91 -5.21 -10.36
N LEU A 37 -4.88 -5.08 -11.27
CA LEU A 37 -6.15 -5.82 -11.21
C LEU A 37 -5.91 -7.33 -11.32
N THR A 38 -5.08 -7.77 -12.26
CA THR A 38 -4.71 -9.18 -12.40
C THR A 38 -3.98 -9.71 -11.17
N GLN A 39 -3.03 -8.94 -10.64
CA GLN A 39 -2.30 -9.27 -9.40
C GLN A 39 -3.25 -9.44 -8.22
N ALA A 40 -4.24 -8.53 -8.09
CA ALA A 40 -5.23 -8.61 -7.02
C ALA A 40 -6.04 -9.91 -7.11
N GLU A 41 -6.52 -10.27 -8.30
CA GLU A 41 -7.32 -11.47 -8.53
C GLU A 41 -6.52 -12.77 -8.30
N VAL A 42 -5.26 -12.83 -8.75
CA VAL A 42 -4.38 -13.99 -8.56
C VAL A 42 -4.05 -14.20 -7.09
N ALA A 43 -3.64 -13.13 -6.39
CA ALA A 43 -3.34 -13.21 -4.96
C ALA A 43 -4.60 -13.56 -4.15
N ALA A 44 -5.76 -12.97 -4.47
CA ALA A 44 -7.02 -13.28 -3.82
C ALA A 44 -7.40 -14.77 -3.94
N ALA A 45 -7.14 -15.41 -5.08
CA ALA A 45 -7.40 -16.85 -5.25
C ALA A 45 -6.49 -17.74 -4.38
N GLY A 46 -5.27 -17.30 -4.10
CA GLY A 46 -4.39 -17.97 -3.14
C GLY A 46 -4.82 -17.72 -1.69
N LEU A 47 -5.17 -16.48 -1.37
CA LEU A 47 -5.57 -16.04 -0.04
C LEU A 47 -6.90 -16.65 0.41
N SER A 48 -7.84 -16.91 -0.51
CA SER A 48 -9.13 -17.54 -0.20
C SER A 48 -9.00 -19.01 0.24
N ARG A 49 -7.80 -19.58 0.26
CA ARG A 49 -7.53 -20.93 0.77
C ARG A 49 -7.28 -20.95 2.29
N PHE A 50 -7.09 -19.79 2.90
CA PHE A 50 -6.94 -19.64 4.35
C PHE A 50 -8.32 -19.39 4.99
N PRO A 51 -8.50 -19.72 6.28
CA PRO A 51 -9.65 -19.25 7.05
C PRO A 51 -9.50 -17.74 7.27
N VAL A 52 -10.20 -16.95 6.45
CA VAL A 52 -10.22 -15.48 6.57
C VAL A 52 -11.43 -15.11 7.43
N ASP A 53 -11.19 -14.56 8.60
CA ASP A 53 -12.27 -14.11 9.51
C ASP A 53 -12.61 -12.62 9.34
N ALA A 54 -11.65 -11.81 8.85
CA ALA A 54 -11.83 -10.37 8.66
C ALA A 54 -10.89 -9.81 7.58
N ILE A 55 -11.32 -8.73 6.92
CA ILE A 55 -10.52 -7.99 5.93
C ILE A 55 -10.45 -6.53 6.35
N TYR A 56 -9.23 -6.05 6.60
CA TYR A 56 -8.95 -4.63 6.84
C TYR A 56 -8.16 -4.05 5.67
N ALA A 57 -8.47 -2.82 5.29
CA ALA A 57 -7.77 -2.15 4.20
C ALA A 57 -7.62 -0.65 4.47
N SER A 58 -6.57 -0.05 3.90
CA SER A 58 -6.52 1.39 3.70
C SER A 58 -7.75 1.88 2.92
N PRO A 59 -8.29 3.08 3.22
CA PRO A 59 -9.37 3.68 2.44
C PRO A 59 -8.93 4.08 1.01
N LEU A 60 -7.63 4.13 0.71
CA LEU A 60 -7.14 4.46 -0.63
C LEU A 60 -7.62 3.41 -1.65
N GLN A 61 -8.17 3.87 -2.78
CA GLN A 61 -8.81 3.07 -3.80
C GLN A 61 -7.94 1.90 -4.28
N ARG A 62 -6.62 2.10 -4.43
CA ARG A 62 -5.71 1.00 -4.82
C ARG A 62 -5.69 -0.15 -3.82
N ALA A 63 -5.70 0.13 -2.52
CA ALA A 63 -5.74 -0.89 -1.47
C ALA A 63 -7.15 -1.49 -1.35
N TYR A 64 -8.18 -0.65 -1.33
CA TYR A 64 -9.57 -1.09 -1.24
C TYR A 64 -9.96 -2.00 -2.41
N ASN A 65 -9.63 -1.63 -3.64
CA ASN A 65 -9.93 -2.44 -4.83
C ASN A 65 -9.12 -3.74 -4.86
N THR A 66 -7.91 -3.75 -4.29
CA THR A 66 -7.13 -4.98 -4.12
C THR A 66 -7.84 -5.92 -3.14
N ALA A 67 -8.20 -5.42 -1.95
CA ALA A 67 -8.92 -6.18 -0.93
C ALA A 67 -10.29 -6.69 -1.42
N ARG A 68 -10.97 -5.92 -2.29
CA ARG A 68 -12.25 -6.31 -2.91
C ARG A 68 -12.16 -7.59 -3.74
N ALA A 69 -11.00 -7.92 -4.32
CA ALA A 69 -10.81 -9.18 -5.01
C ALA A 69 -10.95 -10.38 -4.05
N LEU A 70 -10.43 -10.27 -2.82
CA LEU A 70 -10.57 -11.30 -1.79
C LEU A 70 -11.98 -11.29 -1.18
N ALA A 71 -12.50 -10.11 -0.82
CA ALA A 71 -13.81 -9.95 -0.21
C ALA A 71 -14.93 -10.67 -0.98
N ARG A 72 -14.93 -10.55 -2.33
CA ARG A 72 -15.90 -11.25 -3.20
C ARG A 72 -15.79 -12.78 -3.16
N ARG A 73 -14.62 -13.33 -2.86
CA ARG A 73 -14.38 -14.79 -2.84
C ARG A 73 -14.77 -15.43 -1.52
N VAL A 74 -14.65 -14.69 -0.42
CA VAL A 74 -14.91 -15.20 0.94
C VAL A 74 -16.20 -14.67 1.54
N ASP A 75 -16.94 -13.83 0.79
CA ASP A 75 -18.20 -13.20 1.20
C ASP A 75 -18.10 -12.44 2.53
N LEU A 76 -17.06 -11.61 2.66
CA LEU A 76 -16.84 -10.76 3.83
C LEU A 76 -16.80 -9.28 3.45
N PRO A 77 -17.32 -8.39 4.32
CA PRO A 77 -17.15 -6.96 4.15
C PRO A 77 -15.69 -6.54 4.35
N ILE A 78 -15.32 -5.41 3.74
CA ILE A 78 -14.03 -4.75 3.98
C ILE A 78 -14.23 -3.69 5.06
N VAL A 79 -13.44 -3.74 6.11
CA VAL A 79 -13.36 -2.67 7.12
C VAL A 79 -12.22 -1.73 6.71
N THR A 80 -12.53 -0.47 6.44
CA THR A 80 -11.51 0.54 6.16
C THR A 80 -10.92 1.10 7.44
N ASP A 81 -9.61 1.34 7.45
CA ASP A 81 -8.91 1.95 8.58
C ASP A 81 -7.88 2.96 8.07
N SER A 82 -8.06 4.23 8.43
CA SER A 82 -7.16 5.32 8.03
C SER A 82 -5.74 5.16 8.56
N ARG A 83 -5.53 4.39 9.64
CA ARG A 83 -4.19 4.08 10.17
C ARG A 83 -3.39 3.16 9.26
N LEU A 84 -4.04 2.53 8.28
CA LEU A 84 -3.40 1.70 7.25
C LEU A 84 -3.05 2.50 5.98
N MET A 85 -3.33 3.80 5.94
CA MET A 85 -2.94 4.64 4.80
C MET A 85 -1.43 4.63 4.61
N GLU A 86 -1.03 4.78 3.34
CA GLU A 86 0.38 4.99 2.99
C GLU A 86 0.89 6.24 3.72
N ILE A 87 2.19 6.27 4.00
CA ILE A 87 2.81 7.46 4.56
C ILE A 87 2.53 8.69 3.67
N SER A 88 2.15 9.80 4.28
CA SER A 88 2.00 11.06 3.53
C SER A 88 3.35 11.48 3.00
N VAL A 89 3.43 11.65 1.68
CA VAL A 89 4.63 12.20 1.02
C VAL A 89 4.52 13.72 0.80
N GLY A 90 3.44 14.34 1.28
CA GLY A 90 3.23 15.78 1.26
C GLY A 90 3.38 16.38 -0.14
N SER A 91 4.21 17.41 -0.25
CA SER A 91 4.43 18.12 -1.52
C SER A 91 5.15 17.28 -2.59
N TRP A 92 5.61 16.07 -2.25
CA TRP A 92 6.20 15.14 -3.22
C TRP A 92 5.17 14.24 -3.93
N GLU A 93 3.87 14.38 -3.66
CA GLU A 93 2.84 13.59 -4.34
C GLU A 93 2.89 13.76 -5.85
N GLY A 94 2.97 12.64 -6.57
CA GLY A 94 3.07 12.59 -8.03
C GLY A 94 4.45 12.95 -8.59
N MET A 95 5.42 13.38 -7.78
CA MET A 95 6.78 13.64 -8.26
C MET A 95 7.51 12.33 -8.60
N PHE A 96 8.40 12.38 -9.58
CA PHE A 96 9.28 11.26 -9.89
C PHE A 96 10.30 11.06 -8.77
N ALA A 97 10.53 9.81 -8.40
CA ALA A 97 11.51 9.44 -7.39
C ALA A 97 12.91 9.96 -7.73
N GLU A 98 13.29 9.91 -9.01
CA GLU A 98 14.58 10.42 -9.47
C GLU A 98 14.74 11.93 -9.21
N ASP A 99 13.72 12.73 -9.49
CA ASP A 99 13.76 14.17 -9.25
C ASP A 99 13.84 14.48 -7.76
N ILE A 100 13.11 13.75 -6.91
CA ILE A 100 13.18 13.87 -5.45
C ILE A 100 14.59 13.51 -4.97
N TYR A 101 15.14 12.37 -5.37
CA TYR A 101 16.46 11.93 -4.90
C TYR A 101 17.59 12.85 -5.38
N ARG A 102 17.44 13.47 -6.56
CA ARG A 102 18.37 14.48 -7.08
C ARG A 102 18.29 15.79 -6.29
N ALA A 103 17.08 16.22 -5.94
CA ALA A 103 16.86 17.45 -5.17
C ALA A 103 17.15 17.30 -3.66
N HIS A 104 17.01 16.08 -3.13
CA HIS A 104 17.11 15.74 -1.72
C HIS A 104 18.05 14.53 -1.50
N PRO A 105 19.36 14.67 -1.79
CA PRO A 105 20.32 13.57 -1.66
C PRO A 105 20.43 13.05 -0.21
N GLU A 106 20.21 13.91 0.79
CA GLU A 106 20.18 13.54 2.21
C GLU A 106 19.03 12.57 2.55
N PHE A 107 17.87 12.75 1.90
CA PHE A 107 16.75 11.84 2.05
C PHE A 107 17.08 10.48 1.43
N ALA A 108 17.66 10.46 0.22
CA ALA A 108 18.08 9.23 -0.44
C ALA A 108 19.12 8.45 0.38
N LEU A 109 20.10 9.16 0.96
CA LEU A 109 21.12 8.55 1.82
C LEU A 109 20.50 7.96 3.09
N ALA A 110 19.58 8.69 3.75
CA ALA A 110 18.89 8.18 4.93
C ALA A 110 18.14 6.87 4.63
N LEU A 111 17.39 6.81 3.53
CA LEU A 111 16.69 5.59 3.12
C LEU A 111 17.65 4.43 2.81
N ALA A 112 18.77 4.70 2.13
CA ALA A 112 19.78 3.68 1.83
C ALA A 112 20.42 3.09 3.09
N GLU A 113 20.51 3.87 4.16
CA GLU A 113 21.01 3.47 5.47
C GLU A 113 19.90 2.84 6.37
N GLY A 114 18.67 2.72 5.87
CA GLY A 114 17.53 2.24 6.64
C GLY A 114 17.09 3.20 7.75
N ARG A 115 17.51 4.47 7.68
CA ARG A 115 17.10 5.52 8.62
C ARG A 115 15.80 6.16 8.14
N ASP A 116 14.93 6.47 9.09
CA ASP A 116 13.72 7.21 8.80
C ASP A 116 14.03 8.68 8.48
N ALA A 117 13.30 9.22 7.52
CA ALA A 117 13.39 10.61 7.10
C ALA A 117 12.00 11.13 6.72
N ARG A 118 11.73 12.40 7.02
CA ARG A 118 10.46 13.02 6.67
C ARG A 118 10.33 13.09 5.15
N ARG A 119 9.17 12.73 4.63
CA ARG A 119 8.87 12.87 3.20
C ARG A 119 8.39 14.30 2.95
N SER A 120 9.20 15.11 2.27
CA SER A 120 8.96 16.53 2.02
C SER A 120 8.79 17.39 3.29
N GLU A 121 8.64 18.70 3.12
CA GLU A 121 8.34 19.62 4.23
C GLU A 121 6.97 19.35 4.86
N THR A 122 5.99 18.88 4.07
CA THR A 122 4.58 18.74 4.48
C THR A 122 4.11 17.30 4.66
N GLY A 123 4.98 16.30 4.47
CA GLY A 123 4.64 14.89 4.67
C GLY A 123 5.17 14.34 5.99
N GLU A 124 5.15 13.02 6.12
CA GLU A 124 5.31 12.29 7.38
C GLU A 124 6.68 11.58 7.51
N THR A 125 6.96 11.13 8.73
CA THR A 125 8.00 10.15 9.08
C THR A 125 7.37 8.76 9.21
N SER A 126 8.17 7.70 9.17
CA SER A 126 7.70 6.31 9.35
C SER A 126 7.36 5.98 10.81
N ALA A 127 7.83 6.82 11.75
CA ALA A 127 7.57 6.73 13.19
C ALA A 127 6.36 7.55 13.65
#